data_AF-A0A3D1VA36-F1
#
_entry.id   AF-A0A3D1VA36-F1
#
_cell.length_a   1.000
_cell.length_b   1.000
_cell.length_c   1.000
_cell.angle_alpha   90.00
_cell.angle_beta   90.00
_cell.angle_gamma   90.00
#
_symmetry.space_group_name_H-M   'P 1'
#
loop_
_entity.id
_entity.type
_entity.pdbx_description
1 polymer ?
#
loop_
_entity_poly.entity_id
_entity_poly.type
_entity_poly.pdbx_seq_one_letter_code
_entity_poly.pdbx_strand_id
1 'polypeptide(L)'
;MIQSGYRVTHRLRERCLQVGVLPFDLQVEAAVWLLGQQPVVDSLVAEYRVLAIDGLDEMVPALASALCSLAASVERVTVGYSTDGGLRWMLGASTTHASTVCAKLVGGGAGEFRHLRLRDDHLPDAPRRAAAGQLARLVGDPLAGPPRQPRLDGWSLRTLNRPDLMARAAVESVAGLVDAGVPPKGIVLLSPYLDAVVSSELMAGFEAFGIPFSVDRRWRSLFDDASARACLTALR
;
A
#
# COMPACT_ATOMS: atom_id res chain seq x y z
N MET A 1 14.59 1.04 -26.90
CA MET A 1 13.39 0.69 -26.09
C MET A 1 13.11 1.70 -24.97
N ILE A 2 14.12 2.14 -24.21
CA ILE A 2 13.94 3.18 -23.15
C ILE A 2 13.59 4.56 -23.74
N GLN A 3 14.27 4.99 -24.81
CA GLN A 3 13.99 6.27 -25.49
C GLN A 3 12.59 6.34 -26.13
N SER A 4 12.04 5.21 -26.58
CA SER A 4 10.67 5.15 -27.11
C SER A 4 9.63 5.28 -25.99
N GLY A 5 9.88 4.68 -24.82
CA GLY A 5 9.00 4.83 -23.65
C GLY A 5 8.94 6.28 -23.15
N TYR A 6 10.08 6.93 -22.97
CA TYR A 6 10.15 8.33 -22.53
C TYR A 6 9.38 9.28 -23.47
N ARG A 7 9.54 9.14 -24.78
CA ARG A 7 8.84 9.97 -25.77
C ARG A 7 7.32 9.78 -25.72
N VAL A 8 6.85 8.56 -25.47
CA VAL A 8 5.43 8.26 -25.32
C VAL A 8 4.87 8.89 -24.04
N THR A 9 5.56 8.73 -22.91
CA THR A 9 5.17 9.34 -21.62
C THR A 9 5.11 10.87 -21.73
N HIS A 10 6.09 11.50 -22.37
CA HIS A 10 6.11 12.95 -22.54
C HIS A 10 4.94 13.45 -23.40
N ARG A 11 4.67 12.78 -24.53
CA ARG A 11 3.52 13.12 -25.38
C ARG A 11 2.18 12.92 -24.67
N LEU A 12 2.06 11.89 -23.83
CA LEU A 12 0.86 11.67 -23.03
C LEU A 12 0.66 12.81 -22.03
N ARG A 13 1.72 13.18 -21.29
CA ARG A 13 1.73 14.32 -20.35
C ARG A 13 1.31 15.61 -21.05
N GLU A 14 1.93 15.94 -22.18
CA GLU A 14 1.57 17.12 -22.99
C GLU A 14 0.09 17.11 -23.37
N ARG A 15 -0.42 15.98 -23.85
CA ARG A 15 -1.81 15.85 -24.26
C ARG A 15 -2.78 15.98 -23.08
N CYS A 16 -2.44 15.42 -21.92
CA CYS A 16 -3.23 15.60 -20.70
C CYS A 16 -3.31 17.09 -20.33
N LEU A 17 -2.18 17.80 -20.31
CA LEU A 17 -2.14 19.23 -19.98
C LEU A 17 -2.91 20.10 -20.97
N GLN A 18 -2.85 19.78 -22.28
CA GLN A 18 -3.62 20.49 -23.32
C GLN A 18 -5.14 20.40 -23.10
N VAL A 19 -5.63 19.35 -22.45
CA VAL A 19 -7.05 19.18 -22.12
C VAL A 19 -7.36 19.50 -20.65
N GLY A 20 -6.46 20.18 -19.94
CA GLY A 20 -6.65 20.60 -18.56
C GLY A 20 -6.63 19.44 -17.55
N VAL A 21 -5.99 18.32 -17.89
CA VAL A 21 -5.84 17.17 -17.01
C VAL A 21 -4.41 17.12 -16.47
N LEU A 22 -4.26 17.14 -15.14
CA LEU A 22 -2.98 16.95 -14.48
C LEU A 22 -2.83 15.49 -14.02
N PRO A 23 -2.05 14.64 -14.73
CA PRO A 23 -1.89 13.24 -14.37
C PRO A 23 -1.13 13.10 -13.04
N PHE A 24 -1.36 12.00 -12.31
CA PHE A 24 -0.87 11.82 -10.95
C PHE A 24 0.65 11.95 -10.80
N ASP A 25 1.41 11.41 -11.75
CA ASP A 25 2.87 11.53 -11.77
C ASP A 25 3.32 13.00 -11.86
N LEU A 26 2.63 13.82 -12.67
CA LEU A 26 2.85 15.27 -12.71
C LEU A 26 2.34 16.00 -11.48
N GLN A 27 1.29 15.53 -10.79
CA GLN A 27 0.87 16.10 -9.51
C GLN A 27 1.99 15.96 -8.47
N VAL A 28 2.59 14.78 -8.38
CA VAL A 28 3.71 14.51 -7.46
C VAL A 28 4.94 15.36 -7.84
N GLU A 29 5.28 15.42 -9.14
CA GLU A 29 6.40 16.23 -9.63
C GLU A 29 6.19 17.73 -9.34
N ALA A 30 5.00 18.26 -9.63
CA ALA A 30 4.64 19.64 -9.35
C ALA A 30 4.65 19.94 -7.85
N ALA A 31 4.16 19.03 -7.01
CA ALA A 31 4.20 19.20 -5.56
C ALA A 31 5.64 19.29 -5.05
N VAL A 32 6.53 18.40 -5.51
CA VAL A 32 7.96 18.46 -5.17
C VAL A 32 8.59 19.78 -5.62
N TRP A 33 8.28 20.23 -6.85
CA TRP A 33 8.78 21.49 -7.38
C TRP A 33 8.28 22.70 -6.58
N LEU A 34 6.99 22.75 -6.25
CA LEU A 34 6.36 23.81 -5.46
C LEU A 34 6.93 23.88 -4.04
N LEU A 35 7.12 22.73 -3.39
CA LEU A 35 7.74 22.64 -2.06
C LEU A 35 9.23 23.04 -2.08
N GLY A 36 9.86 23.13 -3.24
CA GLY A 36 11.19 23.72 -3.42
C GLY A 36 11.18 25.24 -3.60
N GLN A 37 10.02 25.89 -3.73
CA GLN A 37 9.92 27.34 -3.90
C GLN A 37 9.74 28.02 -2.54
N GLN A 38 10.70 28.86 -2.15
CA GLN A 38 10.66 29.56 -0.86
C GLN A 38 9.35 30.34 -0.61
N PRO A 39 8.77 31.07 -1.58
CA PRO A 39 7.50 31.78 -1.34
C PRO A 39 6.33 30.86 -0.99
N VAL A 40 6.32 29.64 -1.54
CA VAL A 40 5.28 28.64 -1.23
C VAL A 40 5.51 28.08 0.17
N VAL A 41 6.75 27.74 0.51
CA VAL A 41 7.12 27.27 1.85
C VAL A 41 6.79 28.32 2.91
N ASP A 42 7.15 29.58 2.69
CA ASP A 42 6.86 30.69 3.59
C ASP A 42 5.35 30.85 3.81
N SER A 43 4.57 30.79 2.73
CA SER A 43 3.11 30.84 2.82
C SER A 43 2.55 29.67 3.61
N LEU A 44 3.04 28.46 3.37
CA LEU A 44 2.59 27.25 4.09
C LEU A 44 2.96 27.30 5.57
N VAL A 45 4.16 27.73 5.93
CA VAL A 45 4.62 27.82 7.32
C VAL A 45 3.88 28.95 8.07
N ALA A 46 3.53 30.03 7.38
CA ALA A 46 2.73 31.11 7.96
C ALA A 46 1.30 30.66 8.31
N GLU A 47 0.70 29.79 7.48
CA GLU A 47 -0.66 29.29 7.67
C GLU A 47 -0.72 28.04 8.57
N TYR A 48 0.20 27.10 8.37
CA TYR A 48 0.21 25.78 9.01
C TYR A 48 1.40 25.65 9.97
N ARG A 49 1.10 25.68 11.27
CA ARG A 49 2.12 25.53 12.33
C ARG A 49 2.45 24.08 12.66
N VAL A 50 1.54 23.16 12.36
CA VAL A 50 1.66 21.73 12.70
C VAL A 50 1.55 20.90 11.43
N LEU A 51 2.55 20.06 11.19
CA LEU A 51 2.56 19.12 10.07
C LEU A 51 2.49 17.68 10.58
N ALA A 52 1.50 16.92 10.09
CA ALA A 52 1.42 15.49 10.34
C ALA A 52 1.66 14.74 9.02
N ILE A 53 2.70 13.92 8.99
CA ILE A 53 3.08 13.10 7.85
C ILE A 53 2.88 11.64 8.26
N ASP A 54 2.02 10.92 7.55
CA ASP A 54 1.76 9.49 7.79
C ASP A 54 2.10 8.66 6.56
N GLY A 55 2.54 7.42 6.77
CA GLY A 55 2.93 6.49 5.70
C GLY A 55 4.08 6.99 4.83
N LEU A 56 5.09 7.67 5.42
CA LEU A 56 6.22 8.22 4.67
C LEU A 56 7.00 7.15 3.87
N ASP A 57 7.03 5.92 4.37
CA ASP A 57 7.66 4.75 3.72
C ASP A 57 6.95 4.30 2.44
N GLU A 58 5.66 4.63 2.28
CA GLU A 58 4.87 4.31 1.08
C GLU A 58 4.88 5.43 0.02
N MET A 59 5.60 6.54 0.30
CA MET A 59 5.75 7.66 -0.62
C MET A 59 6.95 7.49 -1.55
N VAL A 60 6.92 8.17 -2.70
CA VAL A 60 8.10 8.27 -3.55
C VAL A 60 9.20 9.09 -2.86
N PRO A 61 10.50 8.71 -3.00
CA PRO A 61 11.60 9.36 -2.31
C PRO A 61 11.67 10.88 -2.46
N ALA A 62 11.36 11.40 -3.66
CA ALA A 62 11.41 12.84 -3.93
C ALA A 62 10.39 13.60 -3.08
N LEU A 63 9.15 13.10 -2.98
CA LEU A 63 8.09 13.69 -2.17
C LEU A 63 8.39 13.56 -0.68
N ALA A 64 8.83 12.38 -0.24
CA ALA A 64 9.24 12.15 1.15
C ALA A 64 10.33 13.15 1.59
N SER A 65 11.32 13.39 0.72
CA SER A 65 12.39 14.36 0.99
C SER A 65 11.87 15.79 1.08
N ALA A 66 11.02 16.21 0.14
CA ALA A 66 10.44 17.56 0.13
C ALA A 66 9.59 17.82 1.37
N LEU A 67 8.77 16.85 1.80
CA LEU A 67 7.97 16.96 3.01
C LEU A 67 8.83 17.01 4.28
N CYS A 68 9.90 16.23 4.36
CA CYS A 68 10.84 16.32 5.48
C CYS A 68 11.60 17.66 5.50
N SER A 69 11.89 18.27 4.35
CA SER A 69 12.45 19.62 4.30
C SER A 69 11.45 20.67 4.81
N LEU A 70 10.18 20.58 4.41
CA LEU A 70 9.12 21.46 4.94
C LEU A 70 8.94 21.25 6.45
N ALA A 71 9.00 20.00 6.92
CA ALA A 71 8.91 19.65 8.33
C ALA A 71 9.97 20.33 9.21
N ALA A 72 11.14 20.67 8.65
CA ALA A 72 12.18 21.40 9.37
C ALA A 72 11.83 22.88 9.61
N SER A 73 10.79 23.40 8.95
CA SER A 73 10.42 24.83 8.98
C SER A 73 9.13 25.12 9.75
N VAL A 74 8.37 24.10 10.17
CA VAL A 74 7.11 24.26 10.93
C VAL A 74 7.36 24.24 12.44
N GLU A 75 6.40 24.75 13.23
CA GLU A 75 6.52 24.78 14.70
C GLU A 75 6.53 23.37 15.31
N ARG A 76 5.70 22.46 14.78
CA ARG A 76 5.60 21.07 15.26
C ARG A 76 5.41 20.11 14.11
N VAL A 77 6.05 18.95 14.21
CA VAL A 77 5.87 17.88 13.24
C VAL A 77 5.72 16.53 13.91
N THR A 78 4.85 15.70 13.35
CA THR A 78 4.80 14.26 13.62
C THR A 78 5.00 13.50 12.32
N VAL A 79 5.94 12.57 12.30
CA VAL A 79 6.25 11.74 11.13
C VAL A 79 6.06 10.27 11.49
N GLY A 80 5.12 9.62 10.82
CA GLY A 80 4.86 8.18 10.88
C GLY A 80 5.46 7.46 9.68
N TYR A 81 6.17 6.38 9.94
CA TYR A 81 6.64 5.45 8.91
C TYR A 81 6.83 4.06 9.50
N SER A 82 6.70 3.02 8.67
CA SER A 82 7.02 1.64 9.06
C SER A 82 8.44 1.26 8.66
N THR A 83 9.11 0.47 9.51
CA THR A 83 10.47 -0.05 9.22
C THR A 83 10.45 -1.28 8.31
N ASP A 84 9.29 -1.91 8.13
CA ASP A 84 9.02 -3.05 7.26
C ASP A 84 8.05 -2.69 6.11
N GLY A 85 7.80 -1.39 5.93
CA GLY A 85 6.92 -0.89 4.88
C GLY A 85 7.63 -0.62 3.56
N GLY A 86 7.11 0.31 2.76
CA GLY A 86 7.56 0.52 1.38
C GLY A 86 7.19 -0.65 0.46
N LEU A 87 6.08 -1.31 0.76
CA LEU A 87 5.57 -2.45 -0.01
C LEU A 87 5.10 -2.02 -1.41
N ARG A 88 4.83 -0.73 -1.61
CA ARG A 88 4.54 -0.12 -2.91
C ARG A 88 5.79 0.23 -3.71
N TRP A 89 6.91 -0.48 -3.53
CA TRP A 89 8.16 -0.21 -4.25
C TRP A 89 7.99 -0.28 -5.78
N MET A 90 7.10 -1.13 -6.29
CA MET A 90 6.75 -1.17 -7.72
C MET A 90 6.09 0.12 -8.22
N LEU A 91 5.51 0.92 -7.32
CA LEU A 91 4.96 2.25 -7.58
C LEU A 91 5.93 3.38 -7.21
N GLY A 92 7.19 3.05 -6.92
CA GLY A 92 8.24 4.02 -6.63
C GLY A 92 8.44 4.34 -5.15
N ALA A 93 7.79 3.63 -4.23
CA ALA A 93 8.11 3.74 -2.80
C ALA A 93 9.52 3.20 -2.48
N SER A 94 10.05 3.53 -1.31
CA SER A 94 11.36 3.04 -0.87
C SER A 94 11.30 2.50 0.55
N THR A 95 11.79 1.28 0.71
CA THR A 95 11.85 0.56 1.99
C THR A 95 12.81 1.18 3.00
N THR A 96 13.76 2.02 2.58
CA THR A 96 14.79 2.59 3.45
C THR A 96 14.79 4.11 3.50
N HIS A 97 14.24 4.78 2.48
CA HIS A 97 14.37 6.23 2.33
C HIS A 97 13.71 7.01 3.48
N ALA A 98 12.54 6.58 3.95
CA ALA A 98 11.84 7.22 5.07
C ALA A 98 12.72 7.33 6.33
N SER A 99 13.37 6.23 6.73
CA SER A 99 14.29 6.25 7.87
C SER A 99 15.49 7.18 7.65
N THR A 100 16.01 7.24 6.42
CA THR A 100 17.15 8.08 6.06
C THR A 100 16.79 9.57 6.14
N VAL A 101 15.64 9.99 5.62
CA VAL A 101 15.23 11.40 5.67
C VAL A 101 14.83 11.84 7.08
N CYS A 102 14.20 10.97 7.86
CA CYS A 102 13.92 11.23 9.27
C CYS A 102 15.22 11.41 10.09
N ALA A 103 16.24 10.58 9.86
CA ALA A 103 17.53 10.73 10.52
C ALA A 103 18.21 12.07 10.20
N LYS A 104 18.08 12.55 8.96
CA LYS A 104 18.58 13.88 8.55
C LYS A 104 17.79 15.02 9.21
N LEU A 105 16.46 14.90 9.28
CA LEU A 105 15.62 15.89 9.96
C LEU A 105 16.01 16.02 11.44
N VAL A 106 16.21 14.90 12.13
CA VAL A 106 16.65 14.87 13.54
C VAL A 106 18.07 15.40 13.70
N GLY A 107 18.99 14.99 12.83
CA GLY A 107 20.41 15.39 12.89
C GLY A 107 20.68 16.83 12.44
N GLY A 108 19.75 17.46 11.73
CA GLY A 108 19.89 18.80 11.17
C GLY A 108 19.75 19.95 12.16
N GLY A 109 19.50 19.67 13.45
CA GLY A 109 19.38 20.69 14.49
C GLY A 109 18.08 21.51 14.46
N ALA A 110 17.08 21.05 13.69
CA ALA A 110 15.79 21.74 13.50
C ALA A 110 14.85 21.72 14.73
N GLY A 111 15.32 21.24 15.88
CA GLY A 111 14.54 21.20 17.13
C GLY A 111 14.81 19.96 17.97
N GLU A 112 14.01 19.81 19.03
CA GLU A 112 14.03 18.61 19.87
C GLU A 112 13.09 17.54 19.29
N PHE A 113 13.67 16.41 18.89
CA PHE A 113 12.91 15.28 18.36
C PHE A 113 12.87 14.12 19.35
N ARG A 114 11.71 13.47 19.43
CA ARG A 114 11.55 12.20 20.17
C ARG A 114 11.21 11.10 19.18
N HIS A 115 12.07 10.10 19.09
CA HIS A 115 11.77 8.89 18.33
C HIS A 115 10.92 7.96 19.20
N LEU A 116 9.67 7.78 18.83
CA LEU A 116 8.76 6.84 19.49
C LEU A 116 8.60 5.61 18.60
N ARG A 117 9.12 4.47 19.06
CA ARG A 117 8.79 3.19 18.46
C ARG A 117 7.50 2.69 19.09
N LEU A 118 6.40 2.82 18.36
CA LEU A 118 5.15 2.16 18.74
C LEU A 118 5.43 0.65 18.69
N ARG A 119 5.47 0.03 19.86
CA ARG A 119 5.51 -1.43 19.95
C ARG A 119 4.10 -1.94 19.71
N ASP A 120 4.00 -3.04 18.95
CA ASP A 120 2.76 -3.74 18.58
C ASP A 120 1.96 -4.27 19.78
N ASP A 121 2.37 -3.95 21.00
CA ASP A 121 1.76 -4.34 22.27
C ASP A 121 0.29 -3.90 22.36
N HIS A 122 -0.13 -2.93 21.53
CA HIS A 122 -1.50 -2.39 21.45
C HIS A 122 -2.30 -2.89 20.24
N LEU A 123 -1.70 -3.69 19.35
CA LEU A 123 -2.44 -4.48 18.36
C LEU A 123 -2.82 -5.81 19.03
N PRO A 124 -4.10 -6.05 19.37
CA PRO A 124 -4.53 -7.36 19.81
C PRO A 124 -4.41 -8.28 18.60
N ASP A 125 -3.33 -9.07 18.57
CA ASP A 125 -3.34 -10.46 18.10
C ASP A 125 -1.89 -10.94 17.94
N ALA A 126 -1.36 -11.55 19.02
CA ALA A 126 -0.20 -12.44 18.89
C ALA A 126 -0.37 -13.46 17.72
N PRO A 127 -1.59 -13.96 17.41
CA PRO A 127 -1.85 -14.74 16.20
C PRO A 127 -1.58 -13.99 14.88
N ARG A 128 -1.93 -12.70 14.74
CA ARG A 128 -1.65 -11.93 13.51
C ARG A 128 -0.16 -11.72 13.31
N ARG A 129 0.60 -11.46 14.38
CA ARG A 129 2.07 -11.38 14.29
C ARG A 129 2.71 -12.71 13.91
N ALA A 130 2.21 -13.80 14.48
CA ALA A 130 2.61 -15.14 14.07
C ALA A 130 2.28 -15.42 12.59
N ALA A 131 1.10 -15.01 12.12
CA ALA A 131 0.68 -15.09 10.72
C ALA A 131 1.64 -14.32 9.81
N ALA A 132 1.88 -13.05 10.13
CA ALA A 132 2.77 -12.18 9.36
C ALA A 132 4.19 -12.75 9.30
N GLY A 133 4.74 -13.22 10.43
CA GLY A 133 6.07 -13.85 10.45
C GLY A 133 6.13 -15.20 9.72
N GLN A 134 5.05 -15.98 9.69
CA GLN A 134 4.96 -17.19 8.86
C GLN A 134 4.86 -16.86 7.37
N LEU A 135 4.03 -15.89 6.99
CA LEU A 135 3.89 -15.41 5.62
C LEU A 135 5.19 -14.84 5.07
N ALA A 136 5.86 -13.96 5.85
CA ALA A 136 7.16 -13.39 5.50
C ALA A 136 8.19 -14.48 5.16
N ARG A 137 8.22 -15.58 5.94
CA ARG A 137 9.07 -16.74 5.63
C ARG A 137 8.64 -17.49 4.38
N LEU A 138 7.34 -17.70 4.17
CA LEU A 138 6.81 -18.38 2.99
C LEU A 138 7.15 -17.62 1.70
N VAL A 139 7.17 -16.28 1.75
CA VAL A 139 7.55 -15.43 0.61
C VAL A 139 9.06 -15.15 0.51
N GLY A 140 9.86 -15.68 1.45
CA GLY A 140 11.32 -15.54 1.43
C GLY A 140 11.84 -14.16 1.83
N ASP A 141 11.11 -13.42 2.67
CA ASP A 141 11.52 -12.10 3.15
C ASP A 141 12.78 -12.18 4.03
N PRO A 142 13.91 -11.57 3.63
CA PRO A 142 15.15 -11.57 4.40
C PRO A 142 15.07 -10.78 5.72
N LEU A 143 14.04 -9.95 5.92
CA LEU A 143 13.79 -9.21 7.16
C LEU A 143 12.91 -9.99 8.15
N ALA A 144 12.49 -11.22 7.82
CA ALA A 144 11.71 -12.05 8.72
C ALA A 144 12.48 -12.34 10.02
N GLY A 145 12.11 -11.66 11.10
CA GLY A 145 12.65 -11.92 12.43
C GLY A 145 12.39 -13.35 12.93
N PRO A 146 13.11 -13.82 13.96
CA PRO A 146 12.89 -15.14 14.52
C PRO A 146 11.44 -15.30 15.01
N PRO A 147 10.83 -16.50 14.88
CA PRO A 147 9.45 -16.73 15.29
C PRO A 147 9.26 -16.36 16.76
N ARG A 148 8.49 -15.29 17.02
CA ARG A 148 7.88 -15.09 18.32
C ARG A 148 6.54 -15.83 18.29
N GLN A 149 6.40 -16.81 19.19
CA GLN A 149 5.19 -17.61 19.38
C GLN A 149 3.93 -16.72 19.43
N PRO A 150 2.74 -17.21 19.01
CA PRO A 150 2.38 -18.62 18.82
C PRO A 150 2.79 -19.19 17.46
N ARG A 151 2.86 -20.52 17.34
CA ARG A 151 2.68 -21.16 16.03
C ARG A 151 1.19 -21.06 15.75
N LEU A 152 0.81 -20.55 14.58
CA LEU A 152 -0.57 -20.72 14.14
C LEU A 152 -0.83 -22.21 13.94
N ASP A 153 -1.95 -22.71 14.44
CA ASP A 153 -2.51 -23.96 13.99
C ASP A 153 -2.85 -23.79 12.51
N GLY A 154 -2.11 -24.49 11.67
CA GLY A 154 -2.17 -24.36 10.23
C GLY A 154 -1.86 -25.68 9.59
N TRP A 155 -2.53 -25.94 8.48
CA TRP A 155 -2.28 -27.08 7.63
C TRP A 155 -1.86 -26.56 6.26
N SER A 156 -0.95 -27.29 5.60
CA SER A 156 -0.53 -26.99 4.25
C SER A 156 -1.14 -28.01 3.31
N LEU A 157 -1.86 -27.56 2.29
CA LEU A 157 -2.27 -28.42 1.18
C LEU A 157 -1.30 -28.24 0.02
N ARG A 158 -0.86 -29.36 -0.56
CA ARG A 158 -0.11 -29.38 -1.82
C ARG A 158 -1.01 -29.94 -2.90
N THR A 159 -1.17 -29.17 -3.97
CA THR A 159 -1.88 -29.59 -5.17
C THR A 159 -0.93 -29.53 -6.37
N LEU A 160 -1.33 -30.11 -7.49
CA LEU A 160 -0.63 -29.91 -8.76
C LEU A 160 -0.65 -28.41 -9.10
N ASN A 161 0.36 -27.94 -9.83
CA ASN A 161 0.45 -26.54 -10.27
C ASN A 161 -0.57 -26.26 -11.39
N ARG A 162 -1.84 -26.28 -11.02
CA ARG A 162 -3.02 -26.14 -11.86
C ARG A 162 -3.97 -25.14 -11.20
N PRO A 163 -4.18 -23.95 -11.81
CA PRO A 163 -5.00 -22.87 -11.24
C PRO A 163 -6.38 -23.31 -10.75
N ASP A 164 -7.03 -24.18 -11.52
CA ASP A 164 -8.36 -24.74 -11.21
C ASP A 164 -8.34 -25.63 -9.96
N LEU A 165 -7.32 -26.48 -9.82
CA LEU A 165 -7.18 -27.35 -8.65
C LEU A 165 -6.79 -26.57 -7.39
N MET A 166 -6.03 -25.48 -7.54
CA MET A 166 -5.72 -24.57 -6.43
C MET A 166 -6.96 -23.83 -5.95
N ALA A 167 -7.76 -23.28 -6.87
CA ALA A 167 -9.00 -22.59 -6.54
C ALA A 167 -9.99 -23.55 -5.87
N ARG A 168 -10.20 -24.73 -6.44
CA ARG A 168 -11.09 -25.75 -5.88
C ARG A 168 -10.67 -26.16 -4.47
N ALA A 169 -9.39 -26.45 -4.27
CA ALA A 169 -8.85 -26.77 -2.95
C ALA A 169 -9.12 -25.66 -1.92
N ALA A 170 -8.92 -24.39 -2.30
CA ALA A 170 -9.21 -23.27 -1.42
C ALA A 170 -10.70 -23.16 -1.10
N VAL A 171 -11.58 -23.36 -2.09
CA VAL A 171 -13.04 -23.36 -1.89
C VAL A 171 -13.47 -24.47 -0.93
N GLU A 172 -13.03 -25.70 -1.16
CA GLU A 172 -13.35 -26.87 -0.31
C GLU A 172 -12.86 -26.65 1.13
N SER A 173 -11.71 -26.00 1.30
CA SER A 173 -11.15 -25.68 2.60
C SER A 173 -11.95 -24.60 3.34
N VAL A 174 -12.38 -23.55 2.64
CA VAL A 174 -13.23 -22.50 3.21
C VAL A 174 -14.60 -23.07 3.55
N ALA A 175 -15.18 -23.91 2.70
CA ALA A 175 -16.44 -24.59 2.98
C ALA A 175 -16.35 -25.42 4.26
N GLY A 176 -15.28 -26.22 4.43
CA GLY A 176 -15.06 -26.98 5.66
C GLY A 176 -14.94 -26.11 6.92
N LEU A 177 -14.35 -24.91 6.84
CA LEU A 177 -14.30 -23.96 7.95
C LEU A 177 -15.68 -23.38 8.27
N VAL A 178 -16.46 -23.05 7.24
CA VAL A 178 -17.83 -22.54 7.40
C VAL A 178 -18.74 -23.60 8.01
N ASP A 179 -18.64 -24.85 7.55
CA ASP A 179 -19.38 -26.00 8.11
C ASP A 179 -18.99 -26.27 9.58
N ALA A 180 -17.73 -26.01 9.95
CA ALA A 180 -17.25 -26.06 11.33
C ALA A 180 -17.69 -24.85 12.19
N GLY A 181 -18.46 -23.91 11.63
CA GLY A 181 -19.04 -22.76 12.34
C GLY A 181 -18.24 -21.46 12.26
N VAL A 182 -17.17 -21.39 11.47
CA VAL A 182 -16.43 -20.14 11.25
C VAL A 182 -17.28 -19.23 10.34
N PRO A 183 -17.65 -18.02 10.78
CA PRO A 183 -18.46 -17.14 9.93
C PRO A 183 -17.64 -16.68 8.71
N PRO A 184 -18.22 -16.62 7.49
CA PRO A 184 -17.49 -16.23 6.28
C PRO A 184 -16.72 -14.91 6.40
N LYS A 185 -17.28 -13.91 7.10
CA LYS A 185 -16.63 -12.61 7.39
C LYS A 185 -15.34 -12.70 8.22
N GLY A 186 -15.09 -13.84 8.86
CA GLY A 186 -13.87 -14.12 9.63
C GLY A 186 -12.77 -14.81 8.81
N ILE A 187 -13.01 -15.08 7.52
CA ILE A 187 -12.09 -15.80 6.64
C ILE A 187 -11.53 -14.81 5.62
N VAL A 188 -10.20 -14.78 5.49
CA VAL A 188 -9.51 -13.96 4.48
C VAL A 188 -8.64 -14.88 3.63
N LEU A 189 -8.84 -14.81 2.30
CA LEU A 189 -7.98 -15.46 1.33
C LEU A 189 -6.98 -14.45 0.77
N LEU A 190 -5.69 -14.70 1.01
CA LEU A 190 -4.59 -13.91 0.49
C LEU A 190 -3.91 -14.70 -0.63
N SER A 191 -3.81 -14.10 -1.82
CA SER A 191 -3.01 -14.64 -2.91
C SER A 191 -1.95 -13.61 -3.32
N PRO A 192 -0.67 -14.00 -3.48
CA PRO A 192 0.36 -13.09 -4.00
C PRO A 192 0.05 -12.65 -5.43
N TYR A 193 -0.64 -13.50 -6.19
CA TYR A 193 -1.13 -13.20 -7.52
C TYR A 193 -2.48 -13.87 -7.74
N LEU A 194 -3.48 -13.08 -8.12
CA LEU A 194 -4.81 -13.59 -8.44
C LEU A 194 -5.08 -13.33 -9.92
N ASP A 195 -4.78 -14.32 -10.76
CA ASP A 195 -5.11 -14.24 -12.18
C ASP A 195 -6.61 -14.40 -12.44
N ALA A 196 -7.00 -14.16 -13.70
CA ALA A 196 -8.40 -14.22 -14.11
C ALA A 196 -9.01 -15.63 -13.95
N VAL A 197 -8.22 -16.70 -14.16
CA VAL A 197 -8.69 -18.08 -14.06
C VAL A 197 -8.93 -18.43 -12.59
N VAL A 198 -7.93 -18.26 -11.72
CA VAL A 198 -8.06 -18.51 -10.27
C VAL A 198 -9.18 -17.67 -9.68
N SER A 199 -9.28 -16.38 -10.04
CA SER A 199 -10.37 -15.52 -9.57
C SER A 199 -11.73 -16.06 -9.99
N SER A 200 -11.89 -16.46 -11.25
CA SER A 200 -13.17 -16.95 -11.76
C SER A 200 -13.57 -18.28 -11.10
N GLU A 201 -12.62 -19.20 -10.95
CA GLU A 201 -12.86 -20.51 -10.32
C GLU A 201 -13.19 -20.39 -8.83
N LEU A 202 -12.51 -19.48 -8.10
CA LEU A 202 -12.85 -19.20 -6.70
C LEU A 202 -14.27 -18.63 -6.57
N MET A 203 -14.63 -17.66 -7.42
CA MET A 203 -15.95 -17.02 -7.38
C MET A 203 -17.05 -18.04 -7.69
N ALA A 204 -16.93 -18.79 -8.78
CA ALA A 204 -17.88 -19.82 -9.16
C ALA A 204 -18.01 -20.91 -8.08
N GLY A 205 -16.88 -21.29 -7.45
CA GLY A 205 -16.88 -22.22 -6.33
C GLY A 205 -17.64 -21.70 -5.11
N PHE A 206 -17.39 -20.47 -4.66
CA PHE A 206 -18.12 -19.90 -3.53
C PHE A 206 -19.62 -19.74 -3.81
N GLU A 207 -19.99 -19.35 -5.03
CA GLU A 207 -21.39 -19.29 -5.45
C GLU A 207 -22.06 -20.67 -5.37
N ALA A 208 -21.40 -21.72 -5.85
CA ALA A 208 -21.92 -23.09 -5.81
C ALA A 208 -22.13 -23.61 -4.38
N PHE A 209 -21.28 -23.20 -3.42
CA PHE A 209 -21.42 -23.53 -2.00
C PHE A 209 -22.32 -22.54 -1.23
N GLY A 210 -22.86 -21.50 -1.88
CA GLY A 210 -23.67 -20.48 -1.22
C GLY A 210 -22.91 -19.65 -0.18
N ILE A 211 -21.58 -19.55 -0.31
CA ILE A 211 -20.72 -18.82 0.62
C ILE A 211 -20.61 -17.35 0.16
N PRO A 212 -21.03 -16.37 0.98
CA PRO A 212 -20.90 -14.96 0.63
C PRO A 212 -19.41 -14.56 0.62
N PHE A 213 -18.98 -13.87 -0.44
CA PHE A 213 -17.61 -13.40 -0.59
C PHE A 213 -17.56 -11.96 -1.13
N SER A 214 -16.43 -11.31 -0.89
CA SER A 214 -16.09 -10.02 -1.48
C SER A 214 -14.65 -10.06 -1.94
N VAL A 215 -14.38 -9.62 -3.17
CA VAL A 215 -13.00 -9.49 -3.67
C VAL A 215 -12.52 -8.07 -3.37
N ASP A 216 -11.57 -7.92 -2.44
CA ASP A 216 -10.88 -6.64 -2.23
C ASP A 216 -9.93 -6.38 -3.42
N ARG A 217 -10.48 -5.80 -4.48
CA ARG A 217 -9.71 -5.28 -5.60
C ARG A 217 -9.32 -3.85 -5.27
N ARG A 218 -8.30 -3.65 -4.43
CA ARG A 218 -7.72 -2.33 -4.14
C ARG A 218 -7.35 -1.51 -5.40
N TRP A 219 -7.27 -2.16 -6.56
CA TRP A 219 -6.97 -1.55 -7.87
C TRP A 219 -8.18 -1.29 -8.76
N ARG A 220 -9.41 -1.70 -8.40
CA ARG A 220 -10.62 -1.22 -9.10
C ARG A 220 -10.99 0.13 -8.52
N SER A 221 -10.62 1.17 -9.24
CA SER A 221 -11.10 2.51 -8.95
C SER A 221 -12.60 2.59 -9.22
N LEU A 222 -13.29 3.56 -8.62
CA LEU A 222 -14.64 3.93 -9.04
C LEU A 222 -14.67 4.18 -10.57
N PHE A 223 -13.56 4.66 -11.15
CA PHE A 223 -13.39 4.85 -12.60
C PHE A 223 -13.34 3.55 -13.42
N ASP A 224 -13.22 2.38 -12.81
CA ASP A 224 -13.30 1.09 -13.53
C ASP A 224 -14.73 0.58 -13.64
N ASP A 225 -15.66 1.14 -12.85
CA ASP A 225 -17.08 0.88 -12.98
C ASP A 225 -17.68 1.71 -14.13
N ALA A 226 -18.37 1.03 -15.05
CA ALA A 226 -18.93 1.68 -16.24
C ALA A 226 -19.98 2.75 -15.89
N SER A 227 -20.77 2.50 -14.84
CA SER A 227 -21.82 3.42 -14.38
C SER A 227 -21.22 4.65 -13.71
N ALA A 228 -20.19 4.45 -12.88
CA ALA A 228 -19.45 5.54 -12.27
C ALA A 228 -18.74 6.43 -13.31
N ARG A 229 -18.11 5.84 -14.34
CA ARG A 229 -17.56 6.63 -15.46
C ARG A 229 -18.63 7.42 -16.20
N ALA A 230 -19.80 6.83 -16.45
CA ALA A 230 -20.90 7.53 -17.11
C ALA A 230 -21.37 8.72 -16.27
N CYS A 231 -21.54 8.54 -14.95
CA CYS A 231 -21.92 9.62 -14.03
C CYS A 231 -20.86 10.72 -13.97
N LEU A 232 -19.57 10.36 -13.84
CA LEU A 232 -18.47 11.32 -13.78
C LEU A 232 -18.25 12.06 -15.10
N THR A 233 -18.54 11.42 -16.23
CA THR A 233 -18.52 12.08 -17.55
C THR A 233 -19.70 13.05 -17.70
N ALA A 234 -20.87 12.74 -17.12
CA ALA A 234 -22.04 13.62 -17.16
C ALA A 234 -21.93 14.83 -16.20
N LEU A 235 -21.02 14.79 -15.24
CA LEU A 235 -20.71 15.91 -14.33
C LEU A 235 -19.73 16.93 -14.94
N ARG A 236 -19.28 16.70 -16.18
CA ARG A 236 -18.46 17.66 -16.95
C ARG A 236 -19.31 18.61 -17.78
#